data_AF-A0A2N5RLN0-F1
#
_entry.id   AF-A0A2N5RLN0-F1
#
_cell.length_a   1.000
_cell.length_b   1.000
_cell.length_c   1.000
_cell.angle_alpha   90.00
_cell.angle_beta   90.00
_cell.angle_gamma   90.00
#
_symmetry.space_group_name_H-M   'P 1'
#
loop_
_entity.id
_entity.type
_entity.pdbx_description
1 polymer ?
#
loop_
_entity_poly.entity_id
_entity_poly.type
_entity_poly.pdbx_seq_one_letter_code
_entity_poly.pdbx_strand_id
1 'polypeptide(L)'
;MKIFGAILILLGVLILLSVFNVFDVSFGRFLGIAFAVIFAYVGISALVKKGFPNGLVSCAIATVLVLHVFGIHKFSFWEGFVVFFSVLLIEWGFFAILSHRT
;
A
#
# COMPACT_ATOMS: atom_id res chain seq x y z
N MET A 1 -10.05 -12.92 -9.84
CA MET A 1 -9.06 -13.52 -10.78
C MET A 1 -8.06 -12.51 -11.34
N LYS A 2 -8.46 -11.30 -11.78
CA LYS A 2 -7.54 -10.30 -12.35
C LYS A 2 -6.39 -9.86 -11.41
N ILE A 3 -6.69 -9.66 -10.13
CA ILE A 3 -5.68 -9.30 -9.10
C ILE A 3 -4.68 -10.43 -8.87
N PHE A 4 -5.17 -11.67 -8.78
CA PHE A 4 -4.33 -12.85 -8.62
C PHE A 4 -3.39 -13.04 -9.83
N GLY A 5 -3.88 -12.80 -11.05
CA GLY A 5 -3.06 -12.79 -12.26
C GLY A 5 -1.99 -11.70 -12.26
N ALA A 6 -2.31 -10.48 -11.80
CA ALA A 6 -1.34 -9.41 -11.66
C ALA A 6 -0.24 -9.75 -10.63
N ILE A 7 -0.61 -10.40 -9.52
CA ILE A 7 0.34 -10.87 -8.50
C ILE A 7 1.26 -11.96 -9.08
N LEU A 8 0.73 -12.90 -9.87
CA LEU A 8 1.52 -13.94 -10.54
C LEU A 8 2.48 -13.37 -11.59
N ILE A 9 2.05 -12.37 -12.37
CA ILE A 9 2.91 -11.67 -13.34
C ILE A 9 4.02 -10.92 -12.60
N LEU A 10 3.67 -10.19 -11.54
CA LEU A 10 4.63 -9.49 -10.68
C LEU A 10 5.65 -10.46 -10.08
N LEU A 11 5.18 -11.63 -9.60
CA LEU A 11 6.02 -12.72 -9.09
C LEU A 11 6.99 -13.22 -10.17
N GLY A 12 6.51 -13.51 -11.37
CA GLY A 12 7.34 -13.96 -12.49
C GLY A 12 8.41 -12.95 -12.89
N VAL A 13 8.07 -11.66 -12.93
CA VAL A 13 9.01 -10.57 -13.26
C VAL A 13 10.08 -10.42 -12.18
N LEU A 14 9.69 -10.48 -10.90
CA LEU A 14 10.65 -10.35 -9.78
C LEU A 14 11.59 -11.56 -9.69
N ILE A 15 11.11 -12.77 -9.99
CA ILE A 15 11.96 -13.97 -10.12
C ILE A 15 12.96 -13.80 -11.27
N LEU A 16 12.51 -13.35 -12.45
CA LEU A 16 13.40 -13.09 -13.59
C LEU A 16 14.49 -12.06 -13.23
N LEU A 17 14.12 -10.93 -12.63
CA LEU A 17 15.06 -9.88 -12.24
C LEU A 17 16.09 -10.37 -11.19
N SER A 18 15.68 -11.27 -10.31
CA SER A 18 16.57 -11.92 -9.33
C SER A 18 17.53 -12.91 -10.00
N VAL A 19 17.08 -13.72 -10.96
CA VAL A 19 17.92 -14.66 -11.73
C VAL A 19 19.00 -13.92 -12.54
N PHE A 20 18.67 -12.75 -13.09
CA PHE A 20 19.63 -11.91 -13.82
C PHE A 20 20.53 -11.07 -12.90
N ASN A 21 20.45 -11.25 -11.58
CA ASN A 21 21.25 -10.53 -10.59
C ASN A 21 21.11 -8.99 -10.69
N VAL A 22 20.00 -8.51 -11.26
CA VAL A 22 19.71 -7.08 -11.45
C VAL A 22 19.27 -6.46 -10.11
N PHE A 23 18.70 -7.28 -9.21
CA PHE A 23 18.30 -6.86 -7.87
C PHE A 23 18.52 -7.97 -6.83
N ASP A 24 19.09 -7.59 -5.68
CA ASP A 24 19.09 -8.41 -4.46
C ASP A 24 17.75 -8.22 -3.72
N VAL A 25 16.73 -8.95 -4.18
CA VAL A 25 15.37 -8.92 -3.61
C VAL A 25 15.27 -9.96 -2.50
N SER A 26 15.39 -9.54 -1.25
CA SER A 26 15.03 -10.41 -0.13
C SER A 26 13.53 -10.75 -0.17
N PHE A 27 13.16 -11.94 0.33
CA PHE A 27 11.75 -12.37 0.41
C PHE A 27 10.85 -11.34 1.11
N GLY A 28 11.39 -10.60 2.09
CA GLY A 28 10.69 -9.50 2.77
C GLY A 28 10.40 -8.29 1.85
N ARG A 29 11.36 -7.90 1.00
CA ARG A 29 11.13 -6.85 -0.02
C ARG A 29 10.09 -7.28 -1.05
N PHE A 30 10.11 -8.55 -1.45
CA PHE A 30 9.11 -9.11 -2.35
C PHE A 30 7.68 -8.99 -1.79
N LEU A 31 7.47 -9.48 -0.56
CA LEU A 31 6.17 -9.37 0.11
C LEU A 31 5.74 -7.91 0.27
N GLY A 32 6.66 -7.02 0.64
CA GLY A 32 6.39 -5.58 0.75
C GLY A 32 5.85 -4.98 -0.55
N ILE A 33 6.43 -5.32 -1.70
CA ILE A 33 5.95 -4.85 -3.02
C ILE A 33 4.57 -5.42 -3.34
N ALA A 34 4.39 -6.74 -3.15
CA ALA A 34 3.11 -7.38 -3.43
C ALA A 34 1.97 -6.77 -2.60
N PHE A 35 2.18 -6.58 -1.29
CA PHE A 35 1.22 -5.92 -0.42
C PHE A 35 1.02 -4.45 -0.81
N ALA A 36 2.08 -3.71 -1.13
CA ALA A 36 1.97 -2.32 -1.58
C ALA A 36 1.07 -2.19 -2.81
N VAL A 37 1.22 -3.07 -3.80
CA VAL A 37 0.39 -3.08 -5.01
C VAL A 37 -1.07 -3.38 -4.69
N ILE A 38 -1.33 -4.34 -3.80
CA ILE A 38 -2.70 -4.67 -3.37
C ILE A 38 -3.33 -3.49 -2.65
N PHE A 39 -2.64 -2.91 -1.65
CA PHE A 39 -3.13 -1.78 -0.87
C PHE A 39 -3.30 -0.52 -1.73
N ALA A 40 -2.42 -0.27 -2.70
CA ALA A 40 -2.57 0.81 -3.66
C ALA A 40 -3.82 0.60 -4.52
N TYR A 41 -4.01 -0.61 -5.07
CA TYR A 41 -5.18 -0.92 -5.88
C TYR A 41 -6.48 -0.79 -5.09
N VAL A 42 -6.53 -1.33 -3.87
CA VAL A 42 -7.71 -1.24 -2.99
C VAL A 42 -7.99 0.22 -2.62
N GLY A 43 -6.95 0.98 -2.27
CA GLY A 43 -7.07 2.39 -1.90
C GLY A 43 -7.57 3.26 -3.05
N ILE A 44 -6.92 3.16 -4.22
CA ILE A 44 -7.33 3.91 -5.42
C ILE A 44 -8.74 3.49 -5.86
N SER A 45 -9.07 2.21 -5.85
CA SER A 45 -10.40 1.71 -6.21
C SER A 45 -11.48 2.22 -5.26
N ALA A 46 -11.21 2.27 -3.96
CA ALA A 46 -12.11 2.85 -2.97
C ALA A 46 -12.29 4.36 -3.18
N LEU A 47 -11.20 5.09 -3.44
CA LEU A 47 -11.23 6.52 -3.74
C LEU A 47 -12.04 6.83 -5.00
N VAL A 48 -11.86 6.05 -6.06
CA VAL A 48 -12.58 6.23 -7.34
C VAL A 48 -14.06 5.87 -7.21
N LYS A 49 -14.41 4.80 -6.49
CA LYS A 49 -15.80 4.30 -6.41
C LYS A 49 -16.64 4.98 -5.35
N LYS A 50 -16.04 5.29 -4.20
CA LYS A 50 -16.75 5.81 -3.02
C LYS A 50 -16.39 7.27 -2.71
N GLY A 51 -15.48 7.86 -3.47
CA GLY A 51 -15.02 9.23 -3.26
C GLY A 51 -14.16 9.38 -2.01
N PHE A 52 -13.57 10.56 -1.86
CA PHE A 52 -12.84 10.93 -0.65
C PHE A 52 -13.78 10.96 0.57
N PRO A 53 -13.35 10.48 1.76
CA PRO A 53 -12.00 10.03 2.12
C PRO A 53 -11.78 8.50 1.99
N ASN A 54 -12.71 7.76 1.39
CA ASN A 54 -12.69 6.30 1.42
C ASN A 54 -11.44 5.72 0.75
N GLY A 55 -10.63 4.97 1.52
CA GLY A 55 -9.42 4.31 1.00
C GLY A 55 -8.13 5.10 1.24
N LEU A 56 -8.19 6.21 1.98
CA LEU A 56 -7.01 6.99 2.34
C LEU A 56 -6.00 6.15 3.14
N VAL A 57 -6.48 5.38 4.12
CA VAL A 57 -5.67 4.47 4.93
C VAL A 57 -4.94 3.46 4.05
N SER A 58 -5.64 2.87 3.08
CA SER A 58 -5.07 1.87 2.18
C SER A 58 -3.98 2.47 1.27
N CYS A 59 -4.19 3.69 0.77
CA CYS A 59 -3.16 4.42 0.02
C CYS A 59 -1.94 4.74 0.88
N ALA A 60 -2.14 5.19 2.13
CA ALA A 60 -1.04 5.50 3.03
C ALA A 60 -0.19 4.27 3.38
N ILE A 61 -0.82 3.12 3.63
CA ILE A 61 -0.13 1.85 3.86
C ILE A 61 0.72 1.46 2.64
N ALA A 62 0.16 1.62 1.43
CA ALA A 62 0.90 1.35 0.20
C ALA A 62 2.13 2.25 0.07
N THR A 63 2.01 3.55 0.36
CA THR A 63 3.13 4.50 0.32
C THR A 63 4.21 4.14 1.34
N VAL A 64 3.83 3.78 2.57
CA VAL A 64 4.78 3.36 3.63
C VAL A 64 5.53 2.09 3.20
N LEU A 65 4.83 1.10 2.66
CA LEU A 65 5.45 -0.13 2.16
C LEU A 65 6.42 0.14 1.02
N VAL A 66 6.07 1.02 0.07
CA VAL A 66 6.98 1.43 -1.01
C VAL A 66 8.23 2.09 -0.43
N LEU A 67 8.07 3.11 0.42
CA LEU A 67 9.20 3.82 1.04
C LEU A 67 10.13 2.88 1.81
N HIS A 68 9.56 1.89 2.51
CA HIS A 68 10.32 0.88 3.24
C HIS A 68 11.07 -0.08 2.32
N VAL A 69 10.39 -0.63 1.30
CA VAL A 69 10.98 -1.58 0.34
C VAL A 69 12.16 -0.94 -0.41
N PHE A 70 11.98 0.28 -0.91
CA PHE A 70 13.00 1.00 -1.67
C PHE A 70 14.10 1.59 -0.78
N GLY A 71 14.03 1.39 0.54
CA GLY A 71 15.05 1.86 1.49
C GLY A 71 15.15 3.39 1.58
N ILE A 72 14.14 4.11 1.07
CA ILE A 72 14.06 5.58 1.15
C ILE A 72 13.91 6.00 2.61
N HIS A 73 13.13 5.21 3.39
CA HIS A 73 12.99 5.44 4.82
C HIS A 73 12.86 4.11 5.58
N LYS A 74 13.66 3.96 6.64
CA LYS A 74 13.55 2.83 7.56
C LYS A 74 12.51 3.14 8.62
N PHE A 75 11.25 2.86 8.31
CA PHE A 75 10.19 2.91 9.31
C PHE A 75 10.44 1.85 10.39
N SER A 76 10.54 2.29 11.64
CA SER A 76 10.34 1.44 12.81
C SER A 76 8.87 1.02 12.92
N PHE A 77 8.61 -0.06 13.67
CA PHE A 77 7.25 -0.52 13.93
C PHE A 77 6.37 0.60 14.50
N TRP A 78 6.91 1.41 15.42
CA TRP A 78 6.19 2.53 16.03
C TRP A 78 5.84 3.63 15.05
N GLU A 79 6.77 4.03 14.18
CA GLU A 79 6.50 5.07 13.18
C GLU A 79 5.44 4.61 12.17
N GLY A 80 5.50 3.36 11.72
CA GLY A 80 4.46 2.78 10.86
C GLY A 80 3.09 2.74 11.53
N PHE A 81 3.04 2.35 12.81
CA PHE A 81 1.81 2.34 13.60
C PHE A 81 1.21 3.75 13.76
N VAL A 82 2.05 4.75 14.07
CA VAL A 82 1.62 6.15 14.21
C VAL A 82 1.07 6.70 12.90
N VAL A 83 1.72 6.43 11.76
CA VAL A 83 1.22 6.85 10.44
C VAL A 83 -0.13 6.19 10.15
N PHE A 84 -0.26 4.88 10.36
CA PHE A 84 -1.53 4.16 10.16
C PHE A 84 -2.65 4.76 11.01
N PHE A 85 -2.40 4.94 12.31
CA PHE A 85 -3.41 5.46 13.24
C PHE A 85 -3.81 6.91 12.93
N SER A 86 -2.85 7.75 12.53
CA SER A 86 -3.10 9.14 12.13
C SER A 86 -4.00 9.22 10.91
N VAL A 87 -3.72 8.42 9.88
CA VAL A 87 -4.53 8.41 8.64
C VAL A 87 -5.94 7.89 8.92
N LEU A 88 -6.08 6.91 9.82
CA LEU A 88 -7.36 6.35 10.22
C LEU A 88 -8.22 7.39 10.96
N LEU A 89 -7.62 8.14 11.89
CA LEU A 89 -8.28 9.27 12.57
C LEU A 89 -8.71 10.36 11.59
N ILE A 90 -7.87 10.67 10.59
CA ILE A 90 -8.20 11.65 9.54
C ILE A 90 -9.39 11.15 8.71
N GLU A 91 -9.36 9.90 8.24
CA GLU A 91 -10.46 9.30 7.44
C GLU A 91 -11.78 9.31 8.23
N TRP A 92 -11.75 8.97 9.53
CA TRP A 92 -12.91 9.05 10.41
C TRP A 92 -13.40 10.49 10.66
N GLY A 93 -12.47 11.43 10.89
CA GLY A 93 -12.82 12.84 11.06
C GLY A 93 -13.51 13.42 9.83
N PHE A 94 -13.00 13.12 8.64
CA PHE A 94 -13.67 13.48 7.39
C PHE A 94 -15.03 12.83 7.25
N PHE A 95 -15.16 11.55 7.60
CA PHE A 95 -16.45 10.85 7.55
C PHE A 95 -17.49 11.49 8.47
N ALA A 96 -17.11 11.86 9.69
CA ALA A 96 -18.00 12.53 10.65
C ALA A 96 -18.44 13.93 10.17
N ILE A 97 -17.56 14.69 9.52
CA ILE A 97 -17.90 16.00 8.94
C ILE A 97 -18.85 15.83 7.74
N LEU A 98 -18.58 14.87 6.87
CA LEU A 98 -19.38 14.61 5.66
C LEU A 98 -20.75 14.04 5.99
N SER A 99 -20.86 13.15 6.99
CA SER A 99 -22.15 12.56 7.39
C SER A 99 -23.12 13.57 8.01
N HIS A 100 -22.61 14.67 8.57
CA HIS A 100 -23.43 15.73 9.16
C HIS A 100 -23.98 16.73 8.12
N ARG A 101 -23.51 16.69 6.87
CA ARG A 101 -23.97 17.57 5.78
C ARG A 101 -25.05 16.97 4.88
N THR A 102 -25.34 15.68 5.02
CA THR A 102 -26.45 14.96 4.36
C THR A 102 -27.63 14.86 5.29
#